data_AF-C6MAV7-F1
#
_entry.id   AF-C6MAV7-F1
#
_cell.length_a   1.000
_cell.length_b   1.000
_cell.length_c   1.000
_cell.angle_alpha   90.00
_cell.angle_beta   90.00
_cell.angle_gamma   90.00
#
_symmetry.space_group_name_H-M   'P 1'
#
loop_
_entity.id
_entity.type
_entity.pdbx_description
1 polymer ?
#
loop_
_entity_poly.entity_id
_entity_poly.type
_entity_poly.pdbx_seq_one_letter_code
_entity_poly.pdbx_strand_id
1 'polypeptide(L)'
;MGKHDRLRKIRDGKQSHHLNQDNAFGSIIPRGDAAAIKLLGNALRDIGSDHYQIHYVMERFWDQFRKTGVKRKSGKKYLAGITRPTVGQYNKMLKNALAATSLSPKEQCKALSSAKRSQAKHGIKEDDLVPNIPRTLGQKK
;
A
#
# COMPACT_ATOMS: atom_id res chain seq x y z
N MET A 1 14.42 5.31 3.40
CA MET A 1 13.24 5.02 4.26
C MET A 1 13.24 5.99 5.42
N GLY A 2 12.07 6.28 5.98
CA GLY A 2 11.92 7.19 7.11
C GLY A 2 10.46 7.57 7.35
N LYS A 3 10.23 8.59 8.17
CA LYS A 3 8.89 9.18 8.36
C LYS A 3 8.42 9.88 7.08
N HIS A 4 7.16 9.69 6.69
CA HIS A 4 6.60 10.29 5.47
C HIS A 4 6.81 11.80 5.40
N ASP A 5 6.52 12.54 6.48
CA ASP A 5 6.60 14.00 6.48
C ASP A 5 8.01 14.54 6.21
N ARG A 6 9.03 13.80 6.63
CA ARG A 6 10.43 14.14 6.33
C ARG A 6 10.72 13.85 4.86
N LEU A 7 10.36 12.65 4.38
CA LEU A 7 10.65 12.22 3.02
C LEU A 7 9.91 13.02 1.94
N ARG A 8 8.68 13.46 2.21
CA ARG A 8 7.86 14.25 1.27
C ARG A 8 8.49 15.60 0.93
N LYS A 9 9.27 16.19 1.85
CA LYS A 9 9.90 17.51 1.67
C LYS A 9 11.15 17.47 0.79
N ILE A 10 11.73 16.30 0.57
CA ILE A 10 12.95 16.12 -0.23
C ILE A 10 12.58 16.18 -1.72
N ARG A 11 13.21 17.10 -2.48
CA ARG A 11 13.04 17.27 -3.93
C ARG A 11 14.20 16.59 -4.68
N ASP A 12 13.96 15.39 -5.19
CA ASP A 12 14.97 14.50 -5.78
C ASP A 12 14.41 13.64 -6.92
N GLY A 13 13.30 14.07 -7.55
CA GLY A 13 12.60 13.28 -8.57
C GLY A 13 11.89 12.02 -8.04
N LYS A 14 11.93 11.75 -6.73
CA LYS A 14 11.23 10.64 -6.07
C LYS A 14 10.02 11.14 -5.30
N GLN A 15 9.01 10.29 -5.16
CA GLN A 15 7.87 10.56 -4.28
C GLN A 15 7.92 9.67 -3.04
N SER A 16 7.40 10.20 -1.93
CA SER A 16 7.25 9.41 -0.71
C SER A 16 6.04 8.51 -0.81
N HIS A 17 6.26 7.22 -0.64
CA HIS A 17 5.25 6.18 -0.55
C HIS A 17 5.08 5.72 0.90
N HIS A 18 3.84 5.73 1.40
CA HIS A 18 3.50 5.16 2.70
C HIS A 18 3.48 3.63 2.61
N LEU A 19 4.34 2.96 3.37
CA LEU A 19 4.41 1.49 3.39
C LEU A 19 3.17 0.86 4.04
N ASN A 20 2.59 1.54 5.03
CA ASN A 20 1.21 1.31 5.49
C ASN A 20 0.36 2.41 4.87
N GLN A 21 -0.40 2.11 3.81
CA GLN A 21 -1.13 3.14 3.08
C GLN A 21 -2.04 3.94 4.01
N ASP A 22 -1.94 5.27 3.94
CA ASP A 22 -2.65 6.21 4.84
C ASP A 22 -4.17 5.96 4.81
N ASN A 23 -4.74 5.75 3.62
CA ASN A 23 -6.17 5.44 3.49
C ASN A 23 -6.58 4.08 4.09
N ALA A 24 -5.64 3.19 4.37
CA ALA A 24 -5.91 1.89 4.99
C ALA A 24 -5.66 1.90 6.50
N PHE A 25 -4.63 2.61 6.97
CA PHE A 25 -4.13 2.55 8.36
C PHE A 25 -4.18 3.88 9.12
N GLY A 26 -4.50 5.00 8.47
CA GLY A 26 -4.37 6.34 9.02
C GLY A 26 -5.26 6.65 10.22
N SER A 27 -6.29 5.84 10.48
CA SER A 27 -7.09 5.92 11.70
C SER A 27 -6.38 5.39 12.95
N ILE A 28 -5.27 4.66 12.79
CA ILE A 28 -4.49 4.07 13.88
C ILE A 28 -3.03 4.55 13.84
N ILE A 29 -2.43 4.63 12.66
CA ILE A 29 -1.04 5.08 12.46
C ILE A 29 -1.07 6.54 12.01
N PRO A 30 -0.68 7.50 12.86
CA PRO A 30 -0.65 8.91 12.48
C PRO A 30 0.27 9.12 11.28
N ARG A 31 -0.19 9.92 10.32
CA ARG A 31 0.52 10.16 9.05
C ARG A 31 1.98 10.58 9.21
N GLY A 32 2.28 11.45 10.17
CA GLY A 32 3.64 11.92 10.43
C GLY A 32 4.58 10.84 10.98
N ASP A 33 4.02 9.79 11.58
CA ASP A 33 4.74 8.65 12.15
C ASP A 33 4.76 7.43 11.22
N ALA A 34 3.99 7.46 10.13
CA ALA A 34 3.89 6.38 9.18
C ALA A 34 5.25 6.11 8.49
N ALA A 35 5.65 4.84 8.49
CA ALA A 35 6.83 4.38 7.77
C ALA A 35 6.66 4.58 6.26
N ALA A 36 7.67 5.18 5.64
CA ALA A 36 7.67 5.50 4.22
C ALA A 36 9.00 5.20 3.54
N ILE A 37 8.93 5.07 2.23
CA ILE A 37 10.07 4.93 1.31
C ILE A 37 9.98 5.98 0.20
N LYS A 38 11.12 6.34 -0.39
CA LYS A 38 11.19 7.22 -1.55
C LYS A 38 11.34 6.34 -2.79
N LEU A 39 10.42 6.48 -3.73
CA LEU A 39 10.37 5.70 -4.96
C LEU A 39 10.48 6.62 -6.16
N LEU A 40 11.11 6.13 -7.22
CA LEU A 40 11.20 6.86 -8.48
C LEU A 40 9.81 7.02 -9.10
N GLY A 41 9.56 8.21 -9.64
CA GLY A 41 8.36 8.55 -10.39
C GLY A 41 7.11 8.87 -9.55
N ASN A 42 6.09 9.31 -10.28
CA ASN A 42 4.78 9.67 -9.78
C ASN A 42 3.83 8.48 -9.76
N ALA A 43 3.17 8.24 -8.62
CA ALA A 43 2.23 7.13 -8.46
C ALA A 43 1.06 7.12 -9.46
N LEU A 44 0.66 8.28 -9.97
CA LEU A 44 -0.55 8.43 -10.80
C LEU A 44 -0.25 8.54 -12.30
N ARG A 45 0.91 9.08 -12.68
CA ARG A 45 1.17 9.54 -14.05
C ARG A 45 2.31 8.83 -14.74
N ASP A 46 3.30 8.36 -14.00
CA ASP A 46 4.54 7.84 -14.59
C ASP A 46 4.42 6.31 -14.71
N ILE A 47 3.68 5.87 -15.72
CA ILE A 47 3.43 4.44 -16.01
C ILE A 47 4.77 3.71 -16.11
N GLY A 48 4.90 2.62 -15.36
CA GLY A 48 6.13 1.81 -15.33
C GLY A 48 7.14 2.23 -14.25
N SER A 49 7.01 3.41 -13.65
CA SER A 49 7.88 3.81 -12.53
C SER A 49 7.65 2.96 -11.28
N ASP A 50 8.65 2.88 -10.39
CA ASP A 50 8.55 2.12 -9.14
C ASP A 50 7.33 2.50 -8.30
N HIS A 51 7.07 3.81 -8.16
CA HIS A 51 5.94 4.26 -7.36
C HIS A 51 4.59 3.89 -8.01
N TYR A 52 4.49 4.02 -9.33
CA TYR A 52 3.32 3.60 -10.09
C TYR A 52 3.09 2.09 -9.95
N GLN A 53 4.14 1.27 -10.07
CA GLN A 53 4.04 -0.19 -10.01
C GLN A 53 3.60 -0.70 -8.64
N ILE A 54 4.11 -0.12 -7.54
CA ILE A 54 3.61 -0.47 -6.21
C ILE A 54 2.11 -0.24 -6.12
N HIS A 55 1.65 0.95 -6.53
CA HIS A 55 0.22 1.25 -6.49
C HIS A 55 -0.58 0.36 -7.43
N TYR A 56 -0.09 0.05 -8.62
CA TYR A 56 -0.74 -0.87 -9.56
C TYR A 56 -0.98 -2.26 -8.94
N VAL A 57 0.04 -2.83 -8.28
CA VAL A 57 -0.09 -4.12 -7.59
C VAL A 57 -1.06 -4.03 -6.42
N MET A 58 -0.96 -2.98 -5.60
CA MET A 58 -1.83 -2.79 -4.42
C MET A 58 -3.29 -2.52 -4.80
N GLU A 59 -3.56 -1.79 -5.89
CA GLU A 59 -4.92 -1.56 -6.39
C GLU A 59 -5.61 -2.88 -6.73
N ARG A 60 -4.92 -3.80 -7.43
CA ARG A 60 -5.47 -5.14 -7.74
C ARG A 60 -5.75 -5.99 -6.51
N PHE A 61 -5.00 -5.77 -5.43
CA PHE A 61 -5.29 -6.38 -4.14
C PHE A 61 -6.56 -5.79 -3.51
N TRP A 62 -6.67 -4.46 -3.46
CA TRP A 62 -7.85 -3.80 -2.89
C TRP A 62 -9.12 -4.03 -3.70
N ASP A 63 -9.04 -4.16 -5.01
CA ASP A 63 -10.18 -4.45 -5.89
C ASP A 63 -10.92 -5.74 -5.52
N GLN A 64 -10.24 -6.68 -4.86
CA GLN A 64 -10.85 -7.91 -4.36
C GLN A 64 -11.77 -7.66 -3.15
N PHE A 65 -11.56 -6.56 -2.42
CA PHE A 65 -12.29 -6.20 -1.19
C PHE A 65 -13.20 -4.98 -1.38
N ARG A 66 -12.97 -4.15 -2.41
CA ARG A 66 -13.81 -3.00 -2.75
C ARG A 66 -15.16 -3.49 -3.28
N LYS A 67 -16.25 -2.94 -2.74
CA LYS A 67 -17.65 -3.22 -3.17
C LYS A 67 -18.00 -2.71 -4.58
N THR A 68 -17.03 -2.32 -5.41
CA THR A 68 -17.30 -1.55 -6.62
C THR A 68 -17.84 -2.43 -7.75
N GLY A 69 -19.16 -2.50 -7.91
CA GLY A 69 -19.95 -2.46 -9.18
C GLY A 69 -19.58 -3.27 -10.46
N VAL A 70 -18.36 -3.76 -10.66
CA VAL A 70 -17.98 -4.62 -11.79
C VAL A 70 -18.61 -6.01 -11.66
N LYS A 71 -19.77 -6.20 -12.28
CA LYS A 71 -20.27 -7.55 -12.59
C LYS A 71 -19.14 -8.31 -13.29
N ARG A 72 -18.74 -9.47 -12.76
CA ARG A 72 -18.02 -10.45 -13.60
C ARG A 72 -18.94 -10.78 -14.79
N LYS A 73 -18.37 -10.98 -15.98
CA LYS A 73 -19.11 -11.48 -17.17
C LYS A 73 -19.92 -12.77 -16.87
N SER A 74 -19.59 -13.47 -15.77
CA SER A 74 -20.24 -14.69 -15.29
C SER A 74 -21.44 -14.48 -14.35
N GLY A 75 -21.95 -13.26 -14.15
CA GLY A 75 -23.18 -13.02 -13.40
C GLY A 75 -23.09 -13.21 -11.87
N LYS A 76 -21.94 -13.65 -11.32
CA LYS A 76 -21.73 -13.73 -9.88
C LYS A 76 -21.57 -12.34 -9.27
N LYS A 77 -22.48 -11.98 -8.35
CA LYS A 77 -22.37 -10.80 -7.47
C LYS A 77 -21.06 -10.86 -6.68
N TYR A 78 -20.50 -9.69 -6.37
CA TYR A 78 -19.46 -9.58 -5.35
C TYR A 78 -19.90 -10.24 -4.05
N LEU A 79 -18.93 -10.80 -3.31
CA LEU A 79 -19.06 -10.97 -1.87
C LEU A 79 -19.13 -9.56 -1.27
N ALA A 80 -20.31 -8.95 -1.25
CA ALA A 80 -20.50 -7.63 -0.69
C ALA A 80 -20.14 -7.66 0.81
N GLY A 81 -18.90 -7.29 1.15
CA GLY A 81 -18.46 -6.95 2.50
C GLY A 81 -18.54 -8.06 3.56
N ILE A 82 -17.80 -9.16 3.39
CA ILE A 82 -17.76 -10.20 4.45
C ILE A 82 -16.45 -10.19 5.28
N THR A 83 -15.31 -9.72 4.77
CA THR A 83 -14.13 -9.51 5.65
C THR A 83 -13.11 -8.56 5.05
N ARG A 84 -12.63 -7.58 5.83
CA ARG A 84 -11.40 -6.84 5.49
C ARG A 84 -10.25 -7.85 5.40
N PRO A 85 -9.20 -7.61 4.60
CA PRO A 85 -8.03 -8.47 4.66
C PRO A 85 -7.40 -8.38 6.06
N THR A 86 -6.70 -9.44 6.46
CA THR A 86 -5.82 -9.34 7.62
C THR A 86 -4.60 -8.49 7.30
N VAL A 87 -3.94 -7.96 8.33
CA VAL A 87 -2.68 -7.23 8.19
C VAL A 87 -1.58 -8.13 7.64
N GLY A 88 -1.60 -9.43 7.96
CA GLY A 88 -0.73 -10.44 7.35
C GLY A 88 -0.94 -10.57 5.83
N GLN A 89 -2.19 -10.58 5.36
CA GLN A 89 -2.51 -10.58 3.93
C GLN A 89 -2.05 -9.29 3.24
N TYR A 90 -2.25 -8.13 3.88
CA TYR A 90 -1.71 -6.86 3.42
C TYR A 90 -0.18 -6.89 3.31
N ASN A 91 0.52 -7.38 4.34
CA ASN A 91 1.98 -7.47 4.36
C ASN A 91 2.53 -8.40 3.29
N LYS A 92 1.87 -9.53 3.04
CA LYS A 92 2.20 -10.43 1.92
C LYS A 92 2.08 -9.70 0.59
N MET A 93 1.04 -8.88 0.40
CA MET A 93 0.89 -8.12 -0.82
C MET A 93 1.88 -6.97 -0.95
N LEU A 94 2.18 -6.26 0.14
CA LEU A 94 3.20 -5.22 0.16
C LEU A 94 4.56 -5.79 -0.26
N LYS A 95 4.91 -7.01 0.20
CA LYS A 95 6.12 -7.71 -0.26
C LYS A 95 6.13 -7.90 -1.78
N ASN A 96 5.03 -8.36 -2.37
CA ASN A 96 4.91 -8.55 -3.81
C ASN A 96 5.01 -7.21 -4.57
N ALA A 97 4.37 -6.16 -4.06
CA ALA A 97 4.43 -4.83 -4.65
C ALA A 97 5.86 -4.27 -4.63
N LEU A 98 6.59 -4.44 -3.53
CA LEU A 98 8.01 -4.06 -3.43
C LEU A 98 8.89 -4.86 -4.41
N ALA A 99 8.60 -6.15 -4.62
CA ALA A 99 9.34 -6.99 -5.57
C ALA A 99 9.10 -6.60 -7.04
N ALA A 100 8.05 -5.84 -7.35
CA ALA A 100 7.77 -5.31 -8.68
C ALA A 100 8.51 -3.99 -9.00
N THR A 101 9.42 -3.56 -8.12
CA THR A 101 10.21 -2.32 -8.28
C THR A 101 11.67 -2.62 -8.57
N SER A 102 12.42 -1.58 -8.93
CA SER A 102 13.88 -1.63 -9.09
C SER A 102 14.67 -1.74 -7.78
N LEU A 103 14.00 -1.72 -6.61
CA LEU A 103 14.65 -1.82 -5.30
C LEU A 103 15.43 -3.13 -5.18
N SER A 104 16.61 -3.07 -4.55
CA SER A 104 17.37 -4.27 -4.23
C SER A 104 16.62 -5.17 -3.23
N PRO A 105 16.88 -6.49 -3.20
CA PRO A 105 16.26 -7.39 -2.22
C PRO A 105 16.44 -6.93 -0.76
N LYS A 106 17.59 -6.32 -0.45
CA LYS A 106 17.89 -5.74 0.86
C LYS A 106 16.97 -4.56 1.20
N GLU A 107 16.71 -3.69 0.23
CA GLU A 107 15.80 -2.56 0.41
C GLU A 107 14.34 -3.00 0.54
N GLN A 108 13.92 -3.97 -0.27
CA GLN A 108 12.59 -4.58 -0.19
C GLN A 108 12.35 -5.18 1.21
N CYS A 109 13.32 -5.97 1.70
CA CYS A 109 13.26 -6.56 3.04
C CYS A 109 13.17 -5.47 4.12
N LYS A 110 14.06 -4.47 4.08
CA LYS A 110 14.08 -3.38 5.05
C LYS A 110 12.79 -2.54 5.02
N ALA A 111 12.19 -2.34 3.85
CA ALA A 111 10.90 -1.65 3.70
C ALA A 111 9.77 -2.45 4.35
N LEU A 112 9.66 -3.75 4.05
CA LEU A 112 8.66 -4.63 4.67
C LEU A 112 8.82 -4.68 6.19
N SER A 113 10.04 -4.85 6.70
CA SER A 113 10.30 -4.83 8.15
C SER A 113 9.94 -3.49 8.77
N SER A 114 10.12 -2.38 8.06
CA SER A 114 9.72 -1.05 8.56
C SER A 114 8.20 -0.91 8.64
N ALA A 115 7.46 -1.48 7.69
CA ALA A 115 5.99 -1.51 7.73
C ALA A 115 5.49 -2.30 8.94
N LYS A 116 6.03 -3.51 9.16
CA LYS A 116 5.71 -4.38 10.29
C LYS A 116 6.05 -3.76 11.65
N ARG A 117 7.23 -3.15 11.79
CA ARG A 117 7.59 -2.42 13.03
C ARG A 117 6.65 -1.25 13.30
N SER A 118 6.24 -0.53 12.25
CA SER A 118 5.27 0.56 12.39
C SER A 118 3.90 0.05 12.83
N GLN A 119 3.45 -1.11 12.33
CA GLN A 119 2.21 -1.75 12.79
C GLN A 119 2.32 -2.15 14.27
N ALA A 120 3.36 -2.89 14.63
CA ALA A 120 3.59 -3.36 16.00
C ALA A 120 3.70 -2.21 17.02
N LYS A 121 4.38 -1.11 16.67
CA LYS A 121 4.47 0.10 17.52
C LYS A 121 3.09 0.67 17.88
N HIS A 122 2.09 0.48 17.02
CA HIS A 122 0.72 0.97 17.24
C HIS A 122 -0.24 -0.15 17.67
N GLY A 123 0.30 -1.27 18.17
CA GLY A 123 -0.50 -2.39 18.70
C GLY A 123 -1.19 -3.25 17.66
N ILE A 124 -0.85 -3.11 16.36
CA ILE A 124 -1.47 -3.87 15.27
C ILE A 124 -0.70 -5.18 15.07
N LYS A 125 -1.42 -6.30 15.07
CA LYS A 125 -0.94 -7.67 14.86
C LYS A 125 -1.26 -8.17 13.46
N GLU A 126 -0.66 -9.30 13.05
CA GLU A 126 -0.86 -9.83 11.69
C GLU A 126 -2.23 -10.48 11.46
N ASP A 127 -2.85 -10.99 12.52
CA ASP A 127 -4.20 -11.58 12.53
C ASP A 127 -5.31 -10.53 12.62
N ASP A 128 -4.99 -9.29 13.01
CA ASP A 128 -5.92 -8.18 12.97
C ASP A 128 -6.40 -7.90 11.55
N LEU A 129 -7.62 -7.39 11.45
CA LEU A 129 -8.15 -6.85 10.22
C LEU A 129 -7.51 -5.48 9.91
N VAL A 130 -7.20 -5.22 8.64
CA VAL A 130 -6.80 -3.88 8.20
C VAL A 130 -7.88 -2.86 8.59
N PRO A 131 -7.54 -1.66 9.07
CA PRO A 131 -8.53 -0.71 9.59
C PRO A 131 -9.54 -0.24 8.53
N ASN A 132 -9.12 0.02 7.30
CA ASN A 132 -10.00 0.47 6.23
C ASN A 132 -9.63 -0.10 4.86
N ILE A 133 -10.61 -0.22 3.96
CA ILE A 133 -10.39 -0.53 2.54
C ILE A 133 -10.32 0.80 1.77
N PRO A 134 -9.17 1.16 1.18
CA PRO A 134 -9.05 2.40 0.40
C PRO A 134 -10.00 2.43 -0.79
N ARG A 135 -10.48 3.63 -1.15
CA ARG A 135 -11.10 3.86 -2.48
C ARG A 135 -10.05 3.68 -3.59
N THR A 136 -10.53 3.51 -4.82
CA THR A 136 -9.66 3.40 -6.01
C THR A 136 -8.78 4.63 -6.15
N LEU A 137 -7.52 4.39 -6.52
CA LEU A 137 -6.59 5.44 -6.88
C LEU A 137 -6.80 5.82 -8.34
N GLY A 138 -6.81 7.12 -8.65
CA GLY A 138 -6.94 7.62 -10.02
C GLY A 138 -5.65 7.51 -10.84
N GLN A 139 -5.02 6.32 -10.89
CA GLN A 139 -3.87 6.09 -11.78
C GLN A 139 -4.32 6.23 -13.25
N LYS A 140 -3.49 6.88 -14.07
CA LYS A 140 -3.68 6.89 -15.53
C LYS A 140 -3.60 5.45 -16.05
N LYS A 141 -4.45 5.14 -17.03
CA LYS A 141 -4.45 3.86 -17.75
C LYS A 141 -3.68 4.01 -19.06
#